data_AF-A0A0B5QJ42-F1
#
_entry.id   AF-A0A0B5QJ42-F1
#
_cell.length_a   1.000
_cell.length_b   1.000
_cell.length_c   1.000
_cell.angle_alpha   90.00
_cell.angle_beta   90.00
_cell.angle_gamma   90.00
#
_symmetry.space_group_name_H-M   'P 1'
#
loop_
_entity.id
_entity.type
_entity.pdbx_description
1 polymer ?
#
loop_
_entity_poly.entity_id
_entity_poly.type
_entity_poly.pdbx_seq_one_letter_code
_entity_poly.pdbx_strand_id
1 'polypeptide(L)' 'MLTEKQQEILNIIKNYIGKEKISPTVREIGKLAGLASTSSVHAHIERLERKGYIYRTGNCPRSIRIKDNI' A
#
# COMPACT_ATOMS: atom_id res chain seq x y z
N MET A 1 11.00 4.83 10.99
CA MET A 1 11.68 3.65 10.39
C MET A 1 10.65 2.69 9.80
N LEU A 2 10.81 2.27 8.55
CA LEU A 2 9.96 1.25 7.89
C LEU A 2 10.58 -0.13 8.12
N THR A 3 9.73 -1.16 8.29
CA THR A 3 10.21 -2.54 8.24
C THR A 3 10.37 -2.98 6.78
N GLU A 4 11.18 -4.00 6.53
CA GLU A 4 11.39 -4.54 5.18
C GLU A 4 10.07 -4.84 4.45
N LYS A 5 9.11 -5.46 5.16
CA LYS A 5 7.78 -5.73 4.62
C LYS A 5 6.94 -4.47 4.33
N GLN A 6 7.06 -3.43 5.15
CA GLN A 6 6.37 -2.17 4.88
C GLN A 6 6.96 -1.47 3.65
N GLN A 7 8.28 -1.55 3.49
CA GLN A 7 8.98 -1.00 2.34
C GLN A 7 8.67 -1.78 1.05
N GLU A 8 8.58 -3.10 1.14
CA GLU A 8 8.12 -3.97 0.04
C GLU A 8 6.70 -3.61 -0.40
N ILE A 9 5.76 -3.46 0.53
CA ILE A 9 4.38 -3.04 0.22
C ILE A 9 4.35 -1.64 -0.42
N LEU A 10 5.14 -0.70 0.10
CA LEU A 10 5.25 0.64 -0.48
C LEU A 10 5.75 0.57 -1.93
N ASN A 11 6.79 -0.24 -2.19
CA ASN A 11 7.36 -0.42 -3.53
C ASN A 11 6.37 -1.11 -4.47
N ILE A 12 5.61 -2.09 -4.00
CA ILE A 12 4.54 -2.72 -4.77
C ILE A 12 3.52 -1.67 -5.19
N ILE A 13 3.08 -0.80 -4.27
CA ILE A 13 2.12 0.27 -4.57
C ILE A 13 2.69 1.27 -5.58
N LYS A 14 3.95 1.71 -5.39
CA LYS A 14 4.67 2.59 -6.32
C LYS A 14 4.76 2.00 -7.73
N ASN A 15 5.22 0.76 -7.84
CA ASN A 15 5.38 0.08 -9.13
C ASN A 15 4.04 -0.15 -9.81
N TYR A 16 3.01 -0.54 -9.06
CA TYR A 16 1.68 -0.79 -9.60
C TYR A 16 1.06 0.51 -10.17
N ILE A 17 1.15 1.62 -9.43
CA ILE A 17 0.68 2.93 -9.91
C ILE A 17 1.49 3.39 -11.12
N GLY A 18 2.81 3.21 -11.12
CA GLY A 18 3.66 3.56 -12.25
C GLY A 18 3.36 2.77 -13.52
N LYS A 19 2.97 1.50 -13.38
CA LYS A 19 2.68 0.60 -14.52
C LYS A 19 1.25 0.72 -15.03
N GLU A 20 0.27 0.66 -14.14
CA GLU A 20 -1.16 0.57 -14.49
C GLU A 20 -1.87 1.93 -14.47
N LYS A 21 -1.19 3.00 -14.00
CA LYS A 21 -1.78 4.34 -13.75
C LYS A 21 -2.99 4.33 -12.78
N ILE A 22 -3.18 3.24 -12.04
CA ILE A 22 -4.23 3.08 -11.04
C ILE A 22 -3.64 2.57 -9.73
N SER A 23 -4.31 2.87 -8.61
CA SER A 23 -3.93 2.30 -7.31
C SER A 23 -4.28 0.81 -7.25
N PRO A 24 -3.39 -0.04 -6.69
CA PRO A 24 -3.76 -1.41 -6.39
C PRO A 24 -4.80 -1.46 -5.27
N THR A 25 -5.54 -2.57 -5.22
CA THR A 25 -6.43 -2.91 -4.12
C THR A 25 -5.69 -3.71 -3.04
N VAL A 26 -6.27 -3.79 -1.84
CA VAL A 26 -5.71 -4.57 -0.73
C VAL A 26 -5.47 -6.04 -1.11
N ARG A 27 -6.38 -6.64 -1.89
CA ARG A 27 -6.25 -8.01 -2.38
C ARG A 27 -5.05 -8.18 -3.32
N GLU A 28 -4.83 -7.22 -4.22
CA GLU A 28 -3.69 -7.26 -5.14
C GLU A 28 -2.37 -7.06 -4.42
N ILE A 29 -2.32 -6.14 -3.45
CA ILE A 29 -1.15 -5.94 -2.59
C ILE A 29 -0.83 -7.23 -1.83
N GLY A 30 -1.84 -7.90 -1.26
CA GLY A 30 -1.64 -9.18 -0.57
C GLY A 30 -1.08 -10.26 -1.50
N LYS A 31 -1.61 -10.37 -2.72
CA LYS A 31 -1.13 -11.34 -3.72
C LYS A 31 0.32 -11.08 -4.13
N LEU A 32 0.70 -9.81 -4.31
CA LEU A 32 2.05 -9.41 -4.72
C LEU A 32 3.06 -9.50 -3.56
N ALA A 33 2.63 -9.22 -2.33
CA ALA A 33 3.47 -9.30 -1.13
C ALA A 33 3.56 -10.73 -0.53
N GLY A 34 2.87 -11.70 -1.12
CA GLY A 34 2.81 -13.08 -0.62
C GLY A 34 2.07 -13.22 0.71
N LEU A 35 1.14 -12.31 1.03
CA LEU A 35 0.38 -12.31 2.27
C LEU A 35 -0.96 -13.04 2.07
N ALA A 36 -1.17 -14.10 2.85
CA ALA A 36 -2.39 -14.90 2.79
C ALA A 36 -3.64 -14.17 3.33
N SER A 37 -3.47 -13.24 4.27
CA SER A 37 -4.57 -12.56 4.95
C SER A 37 -4.66 -11.08 4.60
N THR A 38 -5.82 -10.65 4.09
CA THR A 38 -6.13 -9.24 3.82
C THR A 38 -6.04 -8.38 5.07
N SER A 39 -6.31 -8.93 6.25
CA SER A 39 -6.18 -8.23 7.55
C SER A 39 -4.75 -7.77 7.82
N SER A 40 -3.75 -8.61 7.51
CA SER A 40 -2.34 -8.26 7.67
C SER A 40 -1.94 -7.14 6.72
N VAL A 41 -2.45 -7.18 5.48
CA VAL A 41 -2.25 -6.12 4.49
C VAL A 41 -2.85 -4.80 4.98
N HIS A 42 -4.09 -4.83 5.50
CA HIS A 42 -4.74 -3.65 6.08
C HIS A 42 -3.90 -3.04 7.21
N ALA A 43 -3.35 -3.85 8.11
CA ALA A 43 -2.51 -3.38 9.21
C ALA A 43 -1.20 -2.72 8.73
N HIS A 44 -0.59 -3.26 7.67
CA HIS A 44 0.59 -2.65 7.06
C HIS A 44 0.27 -1.32 6.38
N ILE A 45 -0.83 -1.25 5.62
CA ILE A 45 -1.27 -0.02 4.94
C ILE A 45 -1.62 1.05 5.98
N GLU A 46 -2.33 0.71 7.06
CA GLU A 46 -2.64 1.66 8.14
C GLU A 46 -1.36 2.21 8.81
N ARG A 47 -0.35 1.37 9.02
CA ARG A 47 0.95 1.83 9.53
C ARG A 47 1.68 2.75 8.55
N LEU A 48 1.62 2.47 7.25
CA LEU A 48 2.19 3.36 6.22
C LEU A 48 1.49 4.72 6.19
N GLU A 49 0.16 4.71 6.35
CA GLU A 49 -0.68 5.90 6.42
C GLU A 49 -0.39 6.73 7.67
N ARG A 50 -0.36 6.10 8.85
CA ARG A 50 0.01 6.77 10.11
C ARG A 50 1.43 7.36 10.08
N LYS A 51 2.32 6.75 9.31
CA LYS A 51 3.69 7.25 9.09
C LYS A 51 3.77 8.33 8.01
N GLY A 52 2.69 8.62 7.30
CA GLY A 52 2.62 9.68 6.30
C GLY A 52 3.15 9.33 4.91
N TYR A 53 3.43 8.05 4.62
CA TYR A 53 3.95 7.62 3.31
C TYR A 53 2.85 7.44 2.26
N ILE A 54 1.63 7.13 2.71
CA ILE A 54 0.46 6.96 1.85
C ILE A 54 -0.76 7.63 2.47
N TYR A 55 -1.78 7.87 1.68
CA TYR A 55 -3.05 8.42 2.10
C TYR A 55 -4.21 7.68 1.41
N ARG A 56 -5.30 7.43 2.13
CA ARG A 56 -6.51 6.84 1.57
C ARG A 56 -7.70 7.79 1.70
N THR A 57 -8.38 8.05 0.60
CA THR A 57 -9.65 8.80 0.64
C THR A 57 -10.81 7.81 0.83
N GLY A 58 -11.18 7.56 2.09
CA GLY A 58 -12.36 6.76 2.44
C GLY A 58 -12.24 5.25 2.17
N ASN A 59 -13.38 4.57 2.26
CA ASN A 59 -13.47 3.10 2.17
C ASN A 59 -13.56 2.56 0.72
N CYS A 60 -13.33 3.42 -0.27
CA CYS A 60 -13.41 3.05 -1.68
C CYS A 60 -12.19 2.23 -2.10
N PRO A 61 -12.37 1.18 -2.93
CA PRO A 61 -11.24 0.50 -3.55
C PRO A 61 -10.44 1.50 -4.42
N ARG A 62 -9.12 1.30 -4.49
CA ARG A 62 -8.20 2.14 -5.29
C ARG A 62 -8.09 3.61 -4.86
N SER A 63 -8.41 3.92 -3.60
CA SER A 63 -8.25 5.27 -3.03
C SER A 63 -6.84 5.56 -2.51
N ILE A 64 -5.90 4.60 -2.59
CA ILE A 64 -4.55 4.77 -2.05
C ILE A 64 -3.77 5.72 -2.96
N ARG A 65 -3.22 6.78 -2.37
CA ARG A 65 -2.26 7.69 -2.98
C ARG A 65 -0.95 7.64 -2.21
N ILE A 66 0.15 7.74 -2.93
CA ILE A 66 1.48 7.86 -2.33
C ILE A 66 1.70 9.32 -1.96
N LYS A 67 2.10 9.55 -0.72
CA LYS A 67 2.51 10.86 -0.22
C LYS A 67 4.03 10.81 -0.07
N ASP A 68 4.72 11.02 -1.20
CA ASP A 68 6.17 11.09 -1.20
C ASP A 68 6.55 12.47 -0.65
N ASN A 69 6.96 12.54 0.62
CA ASN A 69 7.81 13.61 1.11
C ASN A 69 9.18 12.98 1.31
N ILE A 70 10.05 13.13 0.32
CA ILE A 70 11.49 13.00 0.47
C ILE A 70 12.06 14.40 0.26
#